data_AF-A0A329U210-F1
#
_entry.id   AF-A0A329U210-F1
#
_cell.length_a   1.000
_cell.length_b   1.000
_cell.length_c   1.000
_cell.angle_alpha   90.00
_cell.angle_beta   90.00
_cell.angle_gamma   90.00
#
_symmetry.space_group_name_H-M   'P 1'
#
loop_
_entity.id
_entity.type
_entity.pdbx_description
1 polymer ?
#
loop_
_entity_poly.entity_id
_entity_poly.type
_entity_poly.pdbx_seq_one_letter_code
_entity_poly.pdbx_strand_id
1 'polypeptide(L)'
;MSSSSRGWSWNGIGRRSRKRRKRKMINQYRVFQIKEVHHQHWAKSYAQQVEDGFLIHHQNYQSAYKGKPAPSDTPMTARKRLEEKRPNTFIGRSFGVGDVIVWDEEKSRKFFYVDKEELVEFGGFMDADAAGNTVVYMVPNYQIDGKTGTWLPYDSEVVEGVCFFMMRNEQRKDAVSPVVVDSKGVFVTDAPNGFENVRSILTEYVHRTEKKQQDMTEHEKCLTNGTYERARESGTEQNYDMIDGYVNNVPKKPRRIGGRWSVLDRLHIKQAQRKQKDQTQQQQQERSRKN
;
A
#
# COMPACT_ATOMS: atom_id res chain seq x y z
N MET A 1 -61.32 37.34 14.69
CA MET A 1 -60.74 38.70 14.56
C MET A 1 -59.53 38.81 15.48
N SER A 2 -58.34 39.10 14.92
CA SER A 2 -57.21 39.90 15.47
C SER A 2 -56.79 39.70 16.95
N SER A 3 -55.54 39.40 17.35
CA SER A 3 -54.24 39.85 16.82
C SER A 3 -53.05 39.21 17.57
N SER A 4 -51.92 39.13 16.85
CA SER A 4 -50.52 39.39 17.25
C SER A 4 -49.88 38.69 18.46
N SER A 5 -48.78 37.96 18.20
CA SER A 5 -47.46 38.27 18.79
C SER A 5 -46.30 37.67 18.00
N ARG A 6 -45.26 38.48 17.81
CA ARG A 6 -43.97 38.15 17.19
C ARG A 6 -43.12 37.31 18.14
N GLY A 7 -42.35 36.37 17.59
CA GLY A 7 -41.21 35.74 18.27
C GLY A 7 -40.12 35.41 17.26
N TRP A 8 -39.00 36.10 17.32
CA TRP A 8 -37.76 35.71 16.65
C TRP A 8 -37.02 34.71 17.55
N SER A 9 -36.48 33.63 17.00
CA SER A 9 -35.28 32.99 17.56
C SER A 9 -34.48 32.26 16.47
N TRP A 10 -33.17 32.41 16.64
CA TRP A 10 -32.04 32.06 15.79
C TRP A 10 -31.64 30.57 15.90
N ASN A 11 -30.80 30.16 14.94
CA ASN A 11 -29.81 29.06 14.97
C ASN A 11 -30.23 27.62 14.65
N GLY A 12 -29.62 27.09 13.59
CA GLY A 12 -29.63 25.67 13.24
C GLY A 12 -28.72 25.30 12.08
N ILE A 13 -27.44 25.69 12.17
CA ILE A 13 -26.24 25.07 11.57
C ILE A 13 -26.53 24.14 10.37
N GLY A 14 -26.32 24.67 9.16
CA GLY A 14 -26.20 23.86 7.96
C GLY A 14 -25.04 22.88 8.08
N ARG A 15 -25.32 21.64 8.47
CA ARG A 15 -24.39 20.51 8.32
C ARG A 15 -24.17 20.30 6.82
N ARG A 16 -23.16 20.97 6.25
CA ARG A 16 -22.54 20.55 5.00
C ARG A 16 -21.97 19.16 5.25
N SER A 17 -22.79 18.15 4.93
CA SER A 17 -22.36 16.77 4.85
C SER A 17 -21.22 16.72 3.85
N ARG A 18 -19.98 16.65 4.37
CA ARG A 18 -18.81 16.26 3.58
C ARG A 18 -19.11 14.85 3.10
N LYS A 19 -19.69 14.75 1.90
CA LYS A 19 -19.68 13.51 1.12
C LYS A 19 -18.22 13.10 1.01
N ARG A 20 -17.80 12.18 1.88
CA ARG A 20 -16.60 11.37 1.67
C ARG A 20 -16.79 10.77 0.29
N ARG A 21 -16.10 11.32 -0.72
CA ARG A 21 -15.95 10.69 -2.01
C ARG A 21 -15.31 9.33 -1.72
N LYS A 22 -16.12 8.27 -1.72
CA LYS A 22 -15.62 6.90 -1.80
C LYS A 22 -14.71 6.90 -3.03
N ARG A 23 -13.40 6.70 -2.84
CA ARG A 23 -12.46 6.46 -3.93
C ARG A 23 -13.01 5.23 -4.65
N LYS A 24 -13.63 5.43 -5.82
CA LYS A 24 -14.04 4.32 -6.68
C LYS A 24 -12.75 3.65 -7.12
N MET A 25 -12.49 2.44 -6.60
CA MET A 25 -11.36 1.65 -7.05
C MET A 25 -11.60 1.36 -8.54
N ILE A 26 -10.64 1.75 -9.38
CA ILE A 26 -10.71 1.49 -10.81
C ILE A 26 -10.20 0.05 -10.98
N ASN A 27 -11.03 -0.84 -11.51
CA ASN A 27 -10.59 -2.19 -11.90
C ASN A 27 -9.32 -2.05 -12.75
N GLN A 28 -8.30 -2.85 -12.44
CA GLN A 28 -7.01 -2.83 -13.13
C GLN A 28 -6.44 -4.24 -13.15
N TYR A 29 -5.50 -4.49 -14.04
CA TYR A 29 -4.70 -5.71 -13.98
C TYR A 29 -3.23 -5.38 -14.18
N ARG A 30 -2.37 -6.21 -13.62
CA ARG A 30 -0.92 -6.09 -13.72
C ARG A 30 -0.34 -7.40 -14.21
N VAL A 31 0.73 -7.30 -14.98
CA VAL A 31 1.52 -8.45 -15.43
C VAL A 31 2.86 -8.39 -14.75
N PHE A 32 3.28 -9.54 -14.26
CA PHE A 32 4.56 -9.76 -13.62
C PHE A 32 5.32 -10.84 -14.38
N GLN A 33 6.63 -10.66 -14.52
CA GLN A 33 7.52 -11.61 -15.19
C GLN A 33 8.58 -12.10 -14.22
N ILE A 34 8.98 -13.36 -14.35
CA ILE A 34 10.08 -13.94 -13.57
C ILE A 34 11.33 -13.09 -13.81
N LYS A 35 12.00 -12.67 -12.73
CA LYS A 35 13.24 -11.88 -12.82
C LYS A 35 14.31 -12.64 -13.60
N GLU A 36 15.19 -11.90 -14.28
CA GLU A 36 16.28 -12.47 -15.09
C GLU A 36 17.25 -13.35 -14.31
N VAL A 37 17.46 -13.07 -13.03
CA VAL A 37 18.24 -13.93 -12.12
C VAL A 37 17.68 -15.35 -12.00
N HIS A 38 16.41 -15.57 -12.35
CA HIS A 38 15.74 -16.87 -12.36
C HIS A 38 15.38 -17.34 -13.78
N HIS A 39 16.15 -16.95 -14.80
CA HIS A 39 15.88 -17.27 -16.21
C HIS A 39 15.71 -18.77 -16.50
N GLN A 40 16.34 -19.65 -15.73
CA GLN A 40 16.15 -21.11 -15.80
C GLN A 40 14.70 -21.57 -15.54
N HIS A 41 13.85 -20.72 -14.97
CA HIS A 41 12.42 -20.98 -14.73
C HIS A 41 11.51 -20.34 -15.79
N TRP A 42 12.07 -19.70 -16.81
CA TRP A 42 11.26 -19.14 -17.90
C TRP A 42 10.57 -20.22 -18.71
N ALA A 43 9.36 -19.93 -19.17
CA ALA A 43 8.58 -20.77 -20.08
C ALA A 43 8.26 -22.20 -19.57
N LYS A 44 8.37 -22.43 -18.25
CA LYS A 44 7.92 -23.67 -17.60
C LYS A 44 6.43 -23.59 -17.26
N SER A 45 5.73 -24.72 -17.30
CA SER A 45 4.32 -24.81 -16.88
C SER A 45 4.18 -24.60 -15.37
N TYR A 46 2.96 -24.34 -14.88
CA TYR A 46 2.71 -24.18 -13.45
C TYR A 46 3.15 -25.43 -12.67
N ALA A 47 2.79 -26.61 -13.18
CA ALA A 47 3.13 -27.89 -12.58
C ALA A 47 4.66 -28.09 -12.47
N GLN A 48 5.40 -27.73 -13.52
CA GLN A 48 6.87 -27.80 -13.50
C GLN A 48 7.49 -26.85 -12.47
N GLN A 49 6.96 -25.64 -12.31
CA GLN A 49 7.46 -24.73 -11.26
C GLN A 49 7.25 -25.32 -9.87
N VAL A 50 6.08 -25.92 -9.63
CA VAL A 50 5.76 -26.57 -8.34
C VAL A 50 6.70 -27.76 -8.09
N GLU A 51 6.95 -28.58 -9.11
CA GLU A 51 7.85 -29.74 -9.03
C GLU A 51 9.30 -29.33 -8.78
N ASP A 52 9.77 -28.28 -9.46
CA ASP A 52 11.10 -27.69 -9.28
C ASP A 52 11.24 -26.95 -7.93
N GLY A 53 10.15 -26.78 -7.18
CA GLY A 53 10.12 -26.01 -5.93
C GLY A 53 10.34 -24.51 -6.13
N PHE A 54 10.10 -23.98 -7.34
CA PHE A 54 10.20 -22.55 -7.60
C PHE A 54 8.98 -21.82 -7.05
N LEU A 55 9.25 -20.88 -6.14
CA LEU A 55 8.21 -20.11 -5.46
C LEU A 55 7.66 -19.00 -6.37
N ILE A 56 6.39 -19.13 -6.77
CA ILE A 56 5.63 -18.17 -7.57
C ILE A 56 5.16 -17.03 -6.65
N HIS A 57 6.10 -16.15 -6.31
CA HIS A 57 5.89 -15.06 -5.37
C HIS A 57 6.44 -13.73 -5.89
N HIS A 58 5.85 -12.60 -5.51
CA HIS A 58 6.22 -11.28 -6.05
C HIS A 58 7.72 -10.95 -5.92
N GLN A 59 8.42 -11.50 -4.92
CA GLN A 59 9.86 -11.30 -4.75
C GLN A 59 10.70 -11.89 -5.88
N ASN A 60 10.24 -12.97 -6.52
CA ASN A 60 10.93 -13.62 -7.64
C ASN A 60 10.51 -13.05 -9.00
N TYR A 61 9.61 -12.07 -8.98
CA TYR A 61 9.00 -11.46 -10.17
C TYR A 61 9.23 -9.95 -10.22
N GLN A 62 9.10 -9.38 -11.41
CA GLN A 62 9.15 -7.94 -11.66
C GLN A 62 7.89 -7.48 -12.41
N SER A 63 7.43 -6.26 -12.14
CA SER A 63 6.26 -5.72 -12.85
C SER A 63 6.63 -5.36 -14.29
N ALA A 64 5.88 -5.91 -15.25
CA ALA A 64 6.13 -5.73 -16.67
C ALA A 64 5.09 -4.83 -17.35
N TYR A 65 3.84 -4.88 -16.89
CA TYR A 65 2.76 -4.12 -17.50
C TYR A 65 1.62 -3.82 -16.51
N LYS A 66 0.92 -2.72 -16.77
CA LYS A 66 -0.29 -2.33 -16.06
C LYS A 66 -1.36 -1.95 -17.07
N GLY A 67 -2.52 -2.60 -16.99
CA GLY A 67 -3.67 -2.37 -17.85
C GLY A 67 -4.94 -2.03 -17.08
N LYS A 68 -5.92 -1.49 -17.79
CA LYS A 68 -7.29 -1.30 -17.29
C LYS A 68 -8.21 -2.25 -18.08
N PRO A 69 -8.88 -3.20 -17.43
CA PRO A 69 -9.85 -4.07 -18.09
C PRO A 69 -11.11 -3.27 -18.41
N ALA A 70 -11.76 -3.61 -19.53
CA ALA A 70 -13.12 -3.19 -19.79
C ALA A 70 -14.10 -3.86 -18.79
N PRO A 71 -15.32 -3.34 -18.60
CA PRO A 71 -16.29 -3.95 -17.67
C PRO A 71 -16.62 -5.42 -17.97
N SER A 72 -16.49 -5.85 -19.22
CA SER A 72 -16.72 -7.23 -19.68
C SER A 72 -15.43 -8.04 -19.88
N ASP A 73 -14.25 -7.45 -19.66
CA ASP A 73 -12.98 -8.16 -19.82
C ASP A 73 -12.85 -9.22 -18.72
N THR A 74 -12.49 -10.43 -19.11
CA THR A 74 -12.02 -11.49 -18.21
C THR A 74 -10.50 -11.60 -18.25
N PRO A 75 -9.86 -12.24 -17.26
CA PRO A 75 -8.42 -12.53 -17.30
C PRO A 75 -7.98 -13.22 -18.61
N MET A 76 -8.81 -14.13 -19.12
CA MET A 76 -8.55 -14.84 -20.38
C MET A 76 -8.61 -13.91 -21.60
N THR A 77 -9.56 -12.97 -21.66
CA THR A 77 -9.57 -11.97 -22.74
C THR A 77 -8.38 -11.03 -22.69
N ALA A 78 -7.93 -10.67 -21.48
CA ALA A 78 -6.73 -9.84 -21.30
C ALA A 78 -5.46 -10.60 -21.73
N ARG A 79 -5.38 -11.90 -21.43
CA ARG A 79 -4.32 -12.80 -21.91
C ARG A 79 -4.26 -12.79 -23.45
N LYS A 80 -5.37 -13.12 -24.12
CA LYS A 80 -5.45 -13.14 -25.60
C LYS A 80 -5.01 -11.82 -26.21
N ARG A 81 -5.48 -10.69 -25.66
CA ARG A 81 -5.08 -9.35 -26.12
C ARG A 81 -3.58 -9.09 -26.00
N LEU A 82 -2.94 -9.55 -24.92
CA LEU A 82 -1.50 -9.38 -24.71
C LEU A 82 -0.67 -10.29 -25.62
N GLU A 83 -1.15 -11.49 -25.93
CA GLU A 83 -0.52 -12.43 -26.87
C GLU A 83 -0.64 -11.95 -28.31
N GLU A 84 -1.80 -11.44 -28.72
CA GLU A 84 -2.05 -10.93 -30.07
C GLU A 84 -1.29 -9.63 -30.36
N LYS A 85 -1.30 -8.69 -29.41
CA LYS A 85 -0.69 -7.37 -29.59
C LYS A 85 0.02 -6.92 -28.33
N ARG A 86 1.34 -6.91 -28.39
CA ARG A 86 2.19 -6.33 -27.34
C ARG A 86 1.93 -4.81 -27.23
N PRO A 87 1.51 -4.31 -26.05
CA PRO A 87 1.41 -2.88 -25.80
C PRO A 87 2.79 -2.20 -25.76
N ASN A 88 2.90 -0.96 -26.25
CA ASN A 88 4.17 -0.21 -26.22
C ASN A 88 4.66 0.10 -24.80
N THR A 89 3.76 0.11 -23.81
CA THR A 89 4.09 0.32 -22.39
C THR A 89 4.48 -0.98 -21.68
N PHE A 90 4.52 -2.11 -22.39
CA PHE A 90 4.95 -3.39 -21.84
C PHE A 90 6.49 -3.44 -21.81
N ILE A 91 7.05 -3.68 -20.63
CA ILE A 91 8.49 -3.72 -20.37
C ILE A 91 8.92 -5.18 -20.17
N GLY A 92 10.12 -5.54 -20.61
CA GLY A 92 10.66 -6.90 -20.45
C GLY A 92 10.33 -7.82 -21.62
N ARG A 93 10.34 -9.14 -21.38
CA ARG A 93 10.18 -10.17 -22.42
C ARG A 93 8.77 -10.18 -23.01
N SER A 94 8.60 -10.88 -24.14
CA SER A 94 7.26 -11.13 -24.71
C SER A 94 6.37 -11.81 -23.67
N PHE A 95 5.10 -11.40 -23.62
CA PHE A 95 4.12 -12.01 -22.73
C PHE A 95 3.94 -13.48 -23.08
N GLY A 96 3.89 -14.36 -22.08
CA GLY A 96 3.67 -15.79 -22.31
C GLY A 96 3.87 -16.66 -21.07
N VAL A 97 4.11 -17.95 -21.30
CA VAL A 97 4.21 -18.97 -20.24
C VAL A 97 5.25 -18.59 -19.19
N GLY A 98 4.84 -18.62 -17.92
CA GLY A 98 5.66 -18.20 -16.77
C GLY A 98 5.37 -16.80 -16.24
N ASP A 99 4.60 -16.00 -16.98
CA ASP A 99 4.14 -14.70 -16.49
C ASP A 99 2.97 -14.86 -15.51
N VAL A 100 2.76 -13.86 -14.66
CA VAL A 100 1.64 -13.83 -13.70
C VAL A 100 0.76 -12.62 -13.97
N ILE A 101 -0.55 -12.85 -14.06
CA ILE A 101 -1.56 -11.79 -14.11
C ILE A 101 -2.14 -11.59 -12.71
N VAL A 102 -1.98 -10.39 -12.17
CA VAL A 102 -2.68 -9.95 -10.96
C VAL A 102 -3.90 -9.16 -11.38
N TRP A 103 -5.08 -9.66 -11.03
CA TRP A 103 -6.36 -9.09 -11.39
C TRP A 103 -6.97 -8.39 -10.17
N ASP A 104 -7.06 -7.05 -10.23
CA ASP A 104 -7.64 -6.22 -9.17
C ASP A 104 -9.11 -5.90 -9.50
N GLU A 105 -10.04 -6.53 -8.79
CA GLU A 105 -11.47 -6.20 -8.81
C GLU A 105 -11.86 -5.35 -7.60
N GLU A 106 -13.05 -4.73 -7.65
CA GLU A 106 -13.53 -3.83 -6.59
C GLU A 106 -13.62 -4.50 -5.19
N LYS A 107 -13.78 -5.82 -5.15
CA LYS A 107 -14.01 -6.60 -3.91
C LYS A 107 -12.96 -7.67 -3.63
N SER A 108 -12.12 -8.01 -4.62
CA SER A 108 -11.18 -9.12 -4.51
C SER A 108 -10.00 -8.91 -5.44
N ARG A 109 -8.87 -9.50 -5.07
CA ARG A 109 -7.69 -9.63 -5.93
C ARG A 109 -7.51 -11.11 -6.23
N LYS A 110 -7.32 -11.44 -7.51
CA LYS A 110 -7.03 -12.80 -7.96
C LYS A 110 -5.68 -12.86 -8.66
N PHE A 111 -5.04 -14.01 -8.60
CA PHE A 111 -3.73 -14.24 -9.19
C PHE A 111 -3.81 -15.41 -10.16
N PHE A 112 -3.28 -15.22 -11.36
CA PHE A 112 -3.31 -16.22 -12.42
C PHE A 112 -1.90 -16.43 -12.96
N TYR A 113 -1.43 -17.68 -12.94
CA TYR A 113 -0.22 -18.07 -13.65
C TYR A 113 -0.58 -18.34 -15.11
N VAL A 114 0.23 -17.81 -16.03
CA VAL A 114 0.06 -18.03 -17.47
C VAL A 114 0.71 -19.35 -17.83
N ASP A 115 -0.13 -20.36 -18.08
CA ASP A 115 0.29 -21.65 -18.63
C ASP A 115 0.02 -21.70 -20.15
N LYS A 116 0.44 -22.77 -20.82
CA LYS A 116 0.43 -22.91 -22.27
C LYS A 116 -0.92 -22.55 -22.90
N GLU A 117 -2.02 -23.07 -22.36
CA GLU A 117 -3.37 -22.87 -22.92
C GLU A 117 -4.38 -22.35 -21.89
N GLU A 118 -4.01 -22.31 -20.61
CA GLU A 118 -4.90 -21.93 -19.53
C GLU A 118 -4.29 -20.91 -18.57
N LEU A 119 -5.16 -20.33 -17.73
CA LEU A 119 -4.75 -19.49 -16.61
C LEU A 119 -4.99 -20.28 -15.33
N VAL A 120 -3.92 -20.63 -14.63
CA VAL A 120 -4.01 -21.36 -13.38
C VAL A 120 -4.22 -20.36 -12.24
N GLU A 121 -5.39 -20.39 -11.60
CA GLU A 121 -5.67 -19.57 -10.42
C GLU A 121 -4.90 -20.13 -9.21
N PHE A 122 -4.18 -19.25 -8.52
CA PHE A 122 -3.36 -19.63 -7.36
C PHE A 122 -3.36 -18.55 -6.27
N GLY A 123 -2.94 -18.93 -5.06
CA GLY A 123 -2.85 -18.06 -3.90
C GLY A 123 -1.43 -17.64 -3.54
N GLY A 124 -1.30 -16.58 -2.75
CA GLY A 124 -0.03 -16.23 -2.13
C GLY A 124 0.97 -15.48 -3.00
N PHE A 125 0.59 -14.94 -4.16
CA PHE A 125 1.53 -14.18 -4.99
C PHE A 125 2.02 -12.89 -4.31
N MET A 126 1.20 -12.27 -3.45
CA MET A 126 1.56 -11.10 -2.64
C MET A 126 1.17 -11.35 -1.19
N ASP A 127 2.14 -11.26 -0.28
CA ASP A 127 2.01 -11.56 1.16
C ASP A 127 1.10 -10.61 1.96
N ALA A 128 0.65 -9.48 1.39
CA ALA A 128 -0.36 -8.61 2.00
C ALA A 128 -0.82 -7.52 1.02
N ASP A 129 -2.01 -6.95 1.24
CA ASP A 129 -2.35 -5.66 0.65
C ASP A 129 -1.61 -4.49 1.36
N ALA A 130 -1.77 -3.26 0.84
CA ALA A 130 -1.14 -2.07 1.42
C ALA A 130 -1.62 -1.73 2.86
N ALA A 131 -2.63 -2.45 3.37
CA ALA A 131 -3.12 -2.34 4.73
C ALA A 131 -2.58 -3.49 5.63
N GLY A 132 -1.72 -4.37 5.11
CA GLY A 132 -1.20 -5.52 5.85
C GLY A 132 -2.20 -6.66 6.02
N ASN A 133 -3.34 -6.60 5.33
CA ASN A 133 -4.36 -7.64 5.43
C ASN A 133 -4.12 -8.69 4.34
N THR A 134 -3.95 -9.93 4.76
CA THR A 134 -3.81 -11.06 3.86
C THR A 134 -5.10 -11.85 3.87
N VAL A 135 -5.66 -12.04 2.68
CA VAL A 135 -6.85 -12.86 2.48
C VAL A 135 -6.39 -14.30 2.29
N VAL A 136 -6.04 -14.98 3.39
CA VAL A 136 -5.71 -16.43 3.42
C VAL A 136 -6.94 -17.26 3.79
N TYR A 137 -8.13 -16.89 3.32
CA TYR A 137 -9.29 -17.76 3.48
C TYR A 137 -9.60 -18.43 2.15
N MET A 138 -9.36 -19.75 2.11
CA MET A 138 -9.80 -20.68 1.06
C MET A 138 -9.21 -20.45 -0.35
N VAL A 139 -7.96 -19.98 -0.47
CA VAL A 139 -7.30 -19.94 -1.77
C VAL A 139 -6.54 -21.26 -1.99
N PRO A 140 -6.94 -22.09 -2.98
CA PRO A 140 -6.22 -23.31 -3.33
C PRO A 140 -4.89 -23.01 -3.99
N ASN A 141 -4.06 -24.04 -4.17
CA ASN A 141 -2.79 -23.94 -4.87
C ASN A 141 -1.77 -22.98 -4.21
N TYR A 142 -1.81 -22.79 -2.88
CA TYR A 142 -0.88 -21.90 -2.18
C TYR A 142 0.51 -22.55 -2.09
N GLN A 143 1.57 -21.85 -2.46
CA GLN A 143 2.95 -22.33 -2.26
C GLN A 143 3.55 -21.71 -1.00
N ILE A 144 4.20 -22.54 -0.18
CA ILE A 144 4.84 -22.10 1.07
C ILE A 144 6.34 -22.21 0.88
N ASP A 145 7.06 -21.14 1.21
CA ASP A 145 8.53 -21.13 1.10
C ASP A 145 9.15 -22.27 1.93
N GLY A 146 10.12 -22.97 1.34
CA GLY A 146 10.77 -24.13 1.94
C GLY A 146 9.92 -25.41 2.04
N LYS A 147 8.67 -25.43 1.53
CA LYS A 147 7.80 -26.61 1.54
C LYS A 147 7.36 -26.98 0.12
N THR A 148 7.61 -28.24 -0.27
CA THR A 148 7.25 -28.75 -1.61
C THR A 148 5.74 -28.92 -1.78
N GLY A 149 5.25 -28.66 -2.99
CA GLY A 149 3.85 -28.85 -3.36
C GLY A 149 2.98 -27.63 -3.09
N THR A 150 1.66 -27.84 -3.14
CA THR A 150 0.68 -26.80 -2.84
C THR A 150 -0.10 -27.12 -1.59
N TRP A 151 -0.60 -26.07 -0.96
CA TRP A 151 -1.15 -26.11 0.37
C TRP A 151 -2.48 -25.36 0.41
N LEU A 152 -3.40 -25.83 1.25
CA LEU A 152 -4.71 -25.23 1.43
C LEU A 152 -4.94 -24.91 2.92
N PRO A 153 -5.36 -23.68 3.27
CA PRO A 153 -5.76 -23.37 4.63
C PRO A 153 -7.03 -24.13 4.99
N TYR A 154 -7.07 -24.74 6.18
CA TYR A 154 -8.26 -25.43 6.68
C TYR A 154 -8.64 -25.06 8.11
N ASP A 155 -7.73 -24.45 8.87
CA ASP A 155 -7.98 -23.97 10.23
C ASP A 155 -7.19 -22.68 10.48
N SER A 156 -7.63 -21.87 11.46
CA SER A 156 -6.95 -20.63 11.82
C SER A 156 -7.09 -20.34 13.32
N GLU A 157 -6.02 -19.83 13.93
CA GLU A 157 -6.02 -19.42 15.33
C GLU A 157 -5.40 -18.02 15.49
N VAL A 158 -5.92 -17.25 16.45
CA VAL A 158 -5.34 -15.96 16.83
C VAL A 158 -4.54 -16.12 18.12
N VAL A 159 -3.24 -15.84 18.06
CA VAL A 159 -2.32 -15.86 19.20
C VAL A 159 -1.76 -14.46 19.36
N GLU A 160 -1.97 -13.84 20.54
CA GLU A 160 -1.48 -12.49 20.88
C GLU A 160 -1.86 -11.40 19.85
N GLY A 161 -3.04 -11.53 19.24
CA GLY A 161 -3.54 -10.59 18.23
C GLY A 161 -3.01 -10.82 16.82
N VAL A 162 -2.17 -11.83 16.61
CA VAL A 162 -1.68 -12.27 15.29
C VAL A 162 -2.46 -13.53 14.85
N CYS A 163 -2.99 -13.50 13.63
CA CYS A 163 -3.69 -14.65 13.04
C CYS A 163 -2.70 -15.60 12.35
N PHE A 164 -2.83 -16.89 12.64
CA PHE A 164 -2.06 -17.98 12.06
C PHE A 164 -3.00 -18.93 11.32
N PHE A 165 -2.53 -19.49 10.21
CA PHE A 165 -3.30 -20.41 9.37
C PHE A 165 -2.64 -21.78 9.34
N MET A 166 -3.43 -22.82 9.57
CA MET A 166 -2.99 -24.20 9.39
C MET A 166 -3.26 -24.65 7.96
N MET A 167 -2.22 -25.17 7.34
CA MET A 167 -2.16 -25.50 5.94
C MET A 167 -1.97 -27.00 5.78
N ARG A 168 -2.79 -27.63 4.95
CA ARG A 168 -2.64 -29.05 4.57
C ARG A 168 -2.10 -29.15 3.15
N ASN A 169 -1.25 -30.14 2.90
CA ASN A 169 -0.75 -30.40 1.55
C ASN A 169 -1.90 -30.93 0.66
N GLU A 170 -2.12 -30.34 -0.51
CA GLU A 170 -3.24 -30.69 -1.37
C GLU A 170 -3.03 -32.04 -2.08
N GLN A 171 -1.78 -32.36 -2.46
CA GLN A 171 -1.46 -33.60 -3.17
C GLN A 171 -1.35 -34.81 -2.22
N ARG A 172 -0.68 -34.62 -1.09
CA ARG A 172 -0.30 -35.71 -0.16
C ARG A 172 -1.20 -35.80 1.07
N LYS A 173 -2.07 -34.82 1.31
CA LYS A 173 -3.04 -34.78 2.41
C LYS A 173 -2.42 -35.26 3.73
N ASP A 174 -2.92 -36.36 4.29
CA ASP A 174 -2.54 -36.89 5.60
C ASP A 174 -1.15 -37.54 5.64
N ALA A 175 -0.49 -37.73 4.48
CA ALA A 175 0.87 -38.27 4.43
C ALA A 175 1.95 -37.23 4.77
N VAL A 176 1.59 -35.94 4.85
CA VAL A 176 2.49 -34.85 5.25
C VAL A 176 1.87 -34.12 6.42
N SER A 177 2.67 -33.84 7.46
CA SER A 177 2.20 -33.08 8.62
C SER A 177 1.68 -31.70 8.19
N PRO A 178 0.55 -31.24 8.76
CA PRO A 178 0.10 -29.87 8.58
C PRO A 178 1.18 -28.88 8.98
N VAL A 179 1.18 -27.71 8.34
CA VAL A 179 2.11 -26.63 8.63
C VAL A 179 1.36 -25.38 9.04
N VAL A 180 1.99 -24.54 9.85
CA VAL A 180 1.43 -23.24 10.26
C VAL A 180 2.18 -22.13 9.55
N VAL A 181 1.41 -21.22 8.95
CA VAL A 181 1.90 -19.97 8.38
C VAL A 181 1.33 -18.79 9.15
N ASP A 182 2.08 -17.69 9.21
CA ASP A 182 1.58 -16.44 9.79
C ASP A 182 0.60 -15.73 8.85
N SER A 183 0.08 -14.58 9.29
CA SER A 183 -0.83 -13.78 8.48
C SER A 183 -0.21 -13.33 7.16
N LYS A 184 1.11 -13.30 7.01
CA LYS A 184 1.79 -12.94 5.76
C LYS A 184 2.07 -14.15 4.88
N GLY A 185 1.66 -15.35 5.31
CA GLY A 185 1.94 -16.59 4.58
C GLY A 185 3.35 -17.12 4.78
N VAL A 186 4.09 -16.59 5.75
CA VAL A 186 5.44 -17.06 6.10
C VAL A 186 5.33 -18.32 6.95
N PHE A 187 6.09 -19.36 6.61
CA PHE A 187 6.16 -20.59 7.39
C PHE A 187 6.69 -20.33 8.81
N VAL A 188 5.99 -20.86 9.81
CA VAL A 188 6.34 -20.74 11.23
C VAL A 188 6.82 -22.06 11.80
N THR A 189 6.01 -23.13 11.68
CA THR A 189 6.33 -24.45 12.24
C THR A 189 5.47 -25.56 11.63
N ASP A 190 5.94 -26.80 11.71
CA ASP A 190 5.11 -28.00 11.50
C ASP A 190 4.17 -28.21 12.72
N ALA A 191 2.94 -28.66 12.47
CA ALA A 191 1.89 -28.86 13.48
C ALA A 191 1.17 -30.21 13.30
N PRO A 192 1.86 -31.35 13.50
CA PRO A 192 1.29 -32.69 13.29
C PRO A 192 0.04 -32.96 14.15
N ASN A 193 -0.09 -32.30 15.29
CA ASN A 193 -1.16 -32.50 16.28
C ASN A 193 -2.01 -31.24 16.49
N GLY A 194 -2.13 -30.37 15.48
CA GLY A 194 -2.91 -29.13 15.60
C GLY A 194 -2.22 -28.02 16.40
N PHE A 195 -2.95 -26.94 16.66
CA PHE A 195 -2.40 -25.72 17.26
C PHE A 195 -1.99 -25.87 18.74
N GLU A 196 -2.64 -26.77 19.48
CA GLU A 196 -2.43 -26.92 20.94
C GLU A 196 -0.96 -27.12 21.33
N ASN A 197 -0.22 -27.88 20.54
CA ASN A 197 1.18 -28.22 20.82
C ASN A 197 2.19 -27.18 20.30
N VAL A 198 1.77 -26.33 19.38
CA VAL A 198 2.66 -25.32 18.75
C VAL A 198 2.41 -23.92 19.29
N ARG A 199 1.43 -23.73 20.17
CA ARG A 199 1.03 -22.42 20.69
C ARG A 199 2.17 -21.65 21.35
N SER A 200 3.04 -22.33 22.10
CA SER A 200 4.24 -21.73 22.70
C SER A 200 5.22 -21.21 21.64
N ILE A 201 5.42 -21.96 20.55
CA ILE A 201 6.26 -21.57 19.41
C ILE A 201 5.66 -20.34 18.71
N LEU A 202 4.33 -20.30 18.55
CA LEU A 202 3.64 -19.16 17.95
C LEU A 202 3.80 -17.90 18.80
N THR A 203 3.62 -18.01 20.12
CA THR A 203 3.86 -16.91 21.07
C THR A 203 5.31 -16.43 21.00
N GLU A 204 6.29 -17.32 20.96
CA GLU A 204 7.71 -16.93 20.82
C GLU A 204 7.98 -16.22 19.49
N TYR A 205 7.37 -16.71 18.40
CA TYR A 205 7.46 -16.09 17.07
C TYR A 205 6.92 -14.65 17.06
N VAL A 206 5.76 -14.40 17.68
CA VAL A 206 5.20 -13.06 17.82
C VAL A 206 6.17 -12.14 18.56
N HIS A 207 6.64 -12.53 19.74
CA HIS A 207 7.59 -11.73 20.52
C HIS A 207 8.89 -11.44 19.76
N ARG A 208 9.40 -12.40 18.98
CA ARG A 208 10.61 -12.22 18.17
C ARG A 208 10.38 -11.24 17.03
N THR A 209 9.23 -11.29 16.39
CA THR A 209 8.90 -10.38 15.28
C THR A 209 8.63 -8.95 15.77
N GLU A 210 8.00 -8.78 16.94
CA GLU A 210 7.82 -7.49 17.57
C GLU A 210 9.14 -6.85 17.99
N LYS A 211 10.04 -7.61 18.63
CA LYS A 211 11.38 -7.12 18.99
C LYS A 211 12.16 -6.65 17.77
N LYS A 212 12.15 -7.41 16.67
CA LYS A 212 12.77 -7.00 15.40
C LYS A 212 12.20 -5.70 14.87
N GLN A 213 10.88 -5.49 14.96
CA GLN A 213 10.26 -4.23 14.51
C GLN A 213 10.63 -3.05 15.41
N GLN A 214 10.73 -3.26 16.72
CA GLN A 214 11.15 -2.22 17.66
C GLN A 214 12.61 -1.80 17.42
N ASP A 215 13.49 -2.78 17.18
CA ASP A 215 14.93 -2.61 16.99
C ASP A 215 15.34 -2.08 15.59
N MET A 216 14.42 -2.11 14.61
CA MET A 216 14.68 -1.50 13.31
C MET A 216 14.94 0.02 13.44
N THR A 217 15.96 0.50 12.75
CA THR A 217 16.27 1.93 12.67
C THR A 217 15.14 2.71 11.99
N GLU A 218 15.00 4.02 12.27
CA GLU A 218 13.96 4.87 11.66
C GLU A 218 13.99 4.84 10.12
N HIS A 219 15.19 4.73 9.54
CA HIS A 219 15.39 4.60 8.10
C HIS A 219 14.83 3.27 7.55
N GLU A 220 15.07 2.16 8.24
CA GLU A 220 14.53 0.85 7.86
C GLU A 220 13.01 0.79 8.03
N LYS A 221 12.49 1.40 9.10
CA LYS A 221 11.04 1.62 9.31
C LYS A 221 10.43 2.44 8.18
N CYS A 222 11.14 3.42 7.65
CA CYS A 222 10.67 4.26 6.55
C CYS A 222 10.61 3.50 5.21
N LEU A 223 11.58 2.61 4.98
CA LEU A 223 11.63 1.74 3.80
C LEU A 223 10.54 0.66 3.85
N THR A 224 10.30 0.04 5.00
CA THR A 224 9.26 -0.99 5.13
C THR A 224 7.85 -0.43 5.12
N ASN A 225 7.62 0.76 5.69
CA ASN A 225 6.30 1.39 5.74
C ASN A 225 5.97 2.24 4.50
N GLY A 226 6.89 2.36 3.53
CA GLY A 226 6.69 3.11 2.28
C GLY A 226 6.48 4.62 2.47
N THR A 227 6.82 5.16 3.64
CA THR A 227 6.64 6.58 3.96
C THR A 227 7.61 7.49 3.20
N TYR A 228 8.75 6.94 2.76
CA TYR A 228 9.76 7.69 1.98
C TYR A 228 9.19 8.18 0.64
N GLU A 229 8.42 7.35 -0.08
CA GLU A 229 7.79 7.77 -1.33
C GLU A 229 6.72 8.85 -1.09
N ARG A 230 5.96 8.73 0.00
CA ARG A 230 4.97 9.75 0.38
C ARG A 230 5.63 11.08 0.72
N ALA A 231 6.79 11.07 1.35
CA ALA A 231 7.59 12.25 1.65
C ALA A 231 8.28 12.84 0.41
N ARG A 232 8.57 12.02 -0.61
CA ARG A 232 9.09 12.49 -1.91
C ARG A 232 7.99 13.12 -2.78
N GLU A 233 6.75 12.62 -2.70
CA GLU A 233 5.58 13.19 -3.39
C GLU A 233 5.00 14.43 -2.70
N SER A 234 5.07 14.50 -1.36
CA SER A 234 4.87 15.75 -0.65
C SER A 234 6.18 16.52 -0.70
N GLY A 235 6.37 17.35 -1.73
CA GLY A 235 7.45 18.33 -1.75
C GLY A 235 7.42 19.13 -0.46
N THR A 236 8.19 18.70 0.53
CA THR A 236 8.44 19.42 1.77
C THR A 236 9.42 20.50 1.37
N GLU A 237 8.86 21.56 0.80
CA GLU A 237 9.47 22.87 0.77
C GLU A 237 10.01 23.09 2.19
N GLN A 238 11.32 22.95 2.34
CA GLN A 238 11.95 23.08 3.63
C GLN A 238 11.72 24.53 4.07
N ASN A 239 10.86 24.68 5.06
CA ASN A 239 10.62 25.95 5.69
C ASN A 239 11.85 26.32 6.51
N TYR A 240 12.78 27.06 5.91
CA TYR A 240 13.97 27.60 6.56
C TYR A 240 13.67 28.75 7.56
N ASP A 241 12.43 28.90 8.03
CA ASP A 241 12.05 29.98 8.97
C ASP A 241 12.31 29.64 10.46
N MET A 242 12.84 28.44 10.78
CA MET A 242 12.95 27.96 12.17
C MET A 242 14.33 28.16 12.83
N ILE A 243 15.15 29.09 12.35
CA ILE A 243 16.44 29.36 13.02
C ILE A 243 16.41 30.64 13.87
N ASP A 244 15.83 31.78 13.42
CA ASP A 244 15.91 33.03 14.23
C ASP A 244 14.62 33.88 14.26
N GLY A 245 13.45 33.35 13.91
CA GLY A 245 12.18 34.09 13.96
C GLY A 245 12.08 35.31 13.03
N TYR A 246 13.01 35.46 12.08
CA TYR A 246 13.06 36.55 11.12
C TYR A 246 12.80 36.03 9.70
N VAL A 247 11.62 36.34 9.15
CA VAL A 247 11.23 35.97 7.78
C VAL A 247 12.09 36.77 6.79
N ASN A 248 13.17 36.18 6.28
CA ASN A 248 14.16 36.87 5.44
C ASN A 248 13.82 36.90 3.94
N ASN A 249 12.72 36.28 3.52
CA ASN A 249 12.36 36.12 2.11
C ASN A 249 11.32 37.12 1.57
N VAL A 250 10.94 38.15 2.33
CA VAL A 250 10.04 39.20 1.83
C VAL A 250 10.83 40.26 1.05
N PRO A 251 10.48 40.56 -0.22
CA PRO A 251 11.18 41.58 -1.00
C PRO A 251 11.11 42.96 -0.33
N LYS A 252 12.25 43.52 0.09
CA LYS A 252 12.32 44.85 0.73
C LYS A 252 11.99 46.00 -0.24
N LYS A 253 11.98 45.73 -1.54
CA LYS A 253 11.62 46.69 -2.59
C LYS A 253 10.62 46.08 -3.57
N PRO A 254 9.60 46.83 -4.02
CA PRO A 254 8.63 46.34 -4.98
C PRO A 254 9.31 46.04 -6.33
N ARG A 255 8.88 44.98 -7.02
CA ARG A 255 9.47 44.64 -8.32
C ARG A 255 8.96 45.57 -9.42
N ARG A 256 9.78 45.80 -10.45
CA ARG A 256 9.41 46.59 -11.64
C ARG A 256 8.99 45.65 -12.77
N ILE A 257 7.72 45.72 -13.16
CA ILE A 257 7.13 44.90 -14.22
C ILE A 257 6.71 45.85 -15.35
N GLY A 258 7.23 45.65 -16.57
CA GLY A 258 6.90 46.51 -17.73
C GLY A 258 7.20 47.99 -17.51
N GLY A 259 8.28 48.33 -16.79
CA GLY A 259 8.66 49.71 -16.49
C GLY A 259 7.92 50.36 -15.31
N ARG A 260 6.87 49.75 -14.76
CA ARG A 260 6.11 50.25 -13.60
C ARG A 260 6.36 49.42 -12.35
N TRP A 261 6.37 50.08 -11.20
CA TRP A 261 6.54 49.42 -9.90
C TRP A 261 5.24 48.76 -9.45
N SER A 262 5.30 47.46 -9.11
CA SER A 262 4.16 46.68 -8.63
C SER A 262 3.47 47.37 -7.45
N VAL A 263 2.17 47.64 -7.60
CA VAL A 263 1.33 48.26 -6.57
C VAL A 263 1.00 47.23 -5.47
N LEU A 264 0.78 45.97 -5.86
CA LEU A 264 0.58 44.85 -4.93
C LEU A 264 1.78 44.64 -4.02
N ASP A 265 3.00 44.65 -4.58
CA ASP A 265 4.22 44.49 -3.78
C ASP A 265 4.38 45.68 -2.80
N ARG A 266 4.08 46.91 -3.24
CA ARG A 266 4.07 48.10 -2.34
C ARG A 266 3.07 47.95 -1.20
N LEU A 267 1.89 47.40 -1.48
CA LEU A 267 0.85 47.19 -0.48
C LEU A 267 1.29 46.17 0.57
N HIS A 268 1.84 45.04 0.14
CA HIS A 268 2.32 43.99 1.05
C HIS A 268 3.48 44.49 1.92
N ILE A 269 4.43 45.25 1.36
CA ILE A 269 5.53 45.86 2.12
C ILE A 269 4.98 46.84 3.17
N LYS A 270 4.01 47.70 2.82
CA LYS A 270 3.39 48.63 3.79
C LYS A 270 2.61 47.91 4.88
N GLN A 271 1.90 46.82 4.56
CA GLN A 271 1.18 46.02 5.55
C GLN A 271 2.13 45.34 6.53
N ALA A 272 3.25 44.80 6.05
CA ALA A 272 4.28 44.20 6.91
C ALA A 272 4.92 45.23 7.85
N GLN A 273 5.20 46.45 7.37
CA GLN A 273 5.72 47.54 8.21
C GLN A 273 4.73 47.98 9.30
N ARG A 274 3.42 47.99 9.00
CA ARG A 274 2.39 48.30 10.00
C ARG A 274 2.35 47.24 11.10
N LYS A 275 2.33 45.96 10.71
CA LYS A 275 2.35 44.84 11.68
C LYS A 275 3.56 44.86 12.60
N GLN A 276 4.75 45.18 12.07
CA GLN A 276 5.95 45.33 12.90
C GLN A 276 5.84 46.51 13.88
N LYS A 277 5.31 47.67 13.43
CA LYS A 277 5.08 48.82 14.32
C LYS A 277 4.06 48.51 15.43
N ASP A 278 2.99 47.81 15.10
CA ASP A 278 1.96 47.42 16.07
C ASP A 278 2.53 46.44 17.11
N GLN A 279 3.34 45.46 16.71
CA GLN A 279 4.06 44.57 17.63
C GLN A 279 5.04 45.33 18.54
N THR A 280 5.76 46.31 18.00
CA THR A 280 6.73 47.10 18.78
C THR A 280 6.02 48.00 19.80
N GLN A 281 4.86 48.57 19.46
CA GLN A 281 4.04 49.36 20.38
C GLN A 281 3.42 48.50 21.50
N GLN A 282 2.96 47.29 21.18
CA GLN A 282 2.45 46.34 22.18
C GLN A 282 3.53 45.94 23.19
N GLN A 283 4.74 45.64 22.73
CA GLN A 283 5.87 45.32 23.61
C GLN A 283 6.31 46.50 24.49
N GLN A 284 6.23 47.74 23.98
CA GLN A 284 6.52 48.94 24.78
C GLN A 284 5.43 49.21 25.83
N GLN A 285 4.15 49.02 25.49
CA GLN A 285 3.03 49.13 26.46
C GLN A 285 3.07 48.05 27.54
N GLU A 286 3.53 46.84 27.23
CA GLU A 286 3.70 45.78 28.22
C GLU A 286 4.88 46.04 29.16
N ARG A 287 5.95 46.69 28.69
CA ARG A 287 7.07 47.10 29.54
C ARG A 287 6.71 48.24 30.50
N SER A 288 5.92 49.21 30.07
CA SER A 288 5.48 50.32 30.93
C SER A 288 4.37 49.96 31.91
N ARG A 289 3.72 48.80 31.75
CA ARG A 289 2.77 48.22 32.73
C ARG A 289 3.44 47.40 33.85
N LYS A 290 4.73 47.10 33.72
CA LYS A 290 5.50 46.27 34.66
C LYS A 290 6.48 47.05 35.54
N ASN A 291 6.49 48.39 35.43
CA ASN A 291 7.22 49.30 36.32
C ASN A 291 6.26 50.11 37.16
#